data_AF-A0AAD0NGI6-F1
#
_entry.id   AF-A0AAD0NGI6-F1
#
_cell.length_a   1.000
_cell.length_b   1.000
_cell.length_c   1.000
_cell.angle_alpha   90.00
_cell.angle_beta   90.00
_cell.angle_gamma   90.00
#
_symmetry.space_group_name_H-M   'P 1'
#
loop_
_entity.id
_entity.type
_entity.pdbx_description
1 polymer ?
#
loop_
_entity_poly.entity_id
_entity_poly.type
_entity_poly.pdbx_seq_one_letter_code
_entity_poly.pdbx_strand_id
1 'polypeptide(L)'
;MRTINMRYSMTKLVITTALLIGSVPVLAQDGAAARYGAVGGTHTGNALACGATAEQTATLRARHKAQVKTIFGTETDFDQAYDAAEAREREKITAAWKKGQYKPTGDVCNELMRQVRS
;
A
#
# COMPACT_ATOMS: atom_id res chain seq x y z
N MET A 1 -21.21 -27.25 -5.46
CA MET A 1 -20.82 -25.83 -5.40
C MET A 1 -19.76 -25.68 -4.31
N ARG A 2 -18.52 -25.32 -4.66
CA ARG A 2 -17.40 -25.24 -3.71
C ARG A 2 -17.47 -23.91 -2.95
N THR A 3 -17.72 -24.00 -1.65
CA THR A 3 -17.69 -22.89 -0.70
C THR A 3 -16.23 -22.49 -0.45
N ILE A 4 -15.66 -21.66 -1.33
CA ILE A 4 -14.28 -21.17 -1.18
C ILE A 4 -14.28 -20.02 -0.16
N ASN A 5 -13.95 -20.35 1.09
CA ASN A 5 -13.10 -19.56 1.99
C ASN A 5 -13.11 -18.03 1.89
N MET A 6 -14.30 -17.40 1.96
CA MET A 6 -14.42 -15.94 2.03
C MET A 6 -13.79 -15.34 3.31
N ARG A 7 -13.62 -16.16 4.37
CA ARG A 7 -13.02 -15.74 5.66
C ARG A 7 -11.49 -15.59 5.61
N TYR A 8 -10.79 -16.25 4.68
CA TYR A 8 -9.32 -16.15 4.59
C TYR A 8 -8.85 -14.87 3.88
N SER A 9 -9.66 -14.30 2.96
CA SER A 9 -9.31 -13.05 2.26
C SER A 9 -9.51 -11.79 3.11
N MET A 10 -10.55 -11.75 3.96
CA MET A 10 -10.75 -10.61 4.87
C MET A 10 -9.66 -10.54 5.95
N THR A 11 -9.18 -11.68 6.44
CA THR A 11 -8.18 -11.72 7.52
C THR A 11 -6.80 -11.21 7.05
N LYS A 12 -6.43 -11.43 5.78
CA LYS A 12 -5.21 -10.81 5.20
C LYS A 12 -5.33 -9.30 5.03
N LEU A 13 -6.53 -8.79 4.72
CA LEU A 13 -6.76 -7.34 4.59
C LEU A 13 -6.64 -6.61 5.95
N VAL A 14 -7.02 -7.29 7.04
CA VAL A 14 -6.97 -6.74 8.41
C VAL A 14 -5.57 -6.81 9.02
N ILE A 15 -4.74 -7.79 8.65
CA ILE A 15 -3.35 -7.86 9.15
C ILE A 15 -2.49 -6.71 8.58
N THR A 16 -2.81 -6.21 7.38
CA THR A 16 -2.08 -5.07 6.77
C THR A 16 -2.38 -3.73 7.44
N THR A 17 -3.55 -3.58 8.08
CA THR A 17 -3.92 -2.34 8.79
C THR A 17 -3.22 -2.21 10.16
N ALA A 18 -2.78 -3.32 10.76
CA ALA A 18 -2.05 -3.30 12.03
C ALA A 18 -0.60 -2.78 11.89
N LEU A 19 -0.06 -2.73 10.67
CA LEU A 19 1.25 -2.15 10.36
C LEU A 19 1.23 -0.62 10.22
N LEU A 20 0.06 0.02 10.34
CA LEU A 20 -0.14 1.47 10.19
C LEU A 20 0.03 2.27 11.50
N ILE A 21 0.48 1.65 12.60
CA ILE A 21 0.72 2.36 13.86
C ILE A 21 2.05 3.10 13.79
N GLY A 22 2.06 4.16 13.01
CA GLY A 22 3.22 5.04 12.88
C GLY A 22 3.18 5.77 11.56
N SER A 23 2.28 6.75 11.43
CA SER A 23 2.59 8.11 10.94
C SER A 23 1.37 8.84 10.36
N VAL A 24 0.86 9.81 11.14
CA VAL A 24 0.12 11.03 10.71
C VAL A 24 -1.40 10.84 10.49
N PRO A 25 -2.25 11.79 10.94
CA PRO A 25 -3.69 11.73 10.73
C PRO A 25 -4.00 11.76 9.23
N VAL A 26 -4.55 10.67 8.71
CA VAL A 26 -5.23 10.62 7.43
C VAL A 26 -6.53 11.41 7.62
N LEU A 27 -6.64 12.56 6.96
CA LEU A 27 -7.82 13.42 7.05
C LEU A 27 -9.03 12.62 6.57
N ALA A 28 -10.07 12.54 7.41
CA ALA A 28 -11.28 11.77 7.13
C ALA A 28 -12.06 12.24 5.89
N GLN A 29 -11.64 13.33 5.23
CA GLN A 29 -12.24 13.93 4.05
C GLN A 29 -11.82 13.28 2.72
N ASP A 30 -10.74 12.49 2.71
CA ASP A 30 -10.25 11.88 1.49
C ASP A 30 -11.12 10.66 1.12
N GLY A 31 -11.66 10.63 -0.11
CA GLY A 31 -12.45 9.53 -0.67
C GLY A 31 -11.69 8.19 -0.66
N ALA A 32 -12.37 7.07 -0.95
CA ALA A 32 -11.74 5.75 -0.80
C ALA A 32 -10.47 5.64 -1.68
N ALA A 33 -10.50 6.18 -2.89
CA ALA A 33 -9.35 6.23 -3.79
C ALA A 33 -8.07 6.78 -3.12
N ALA A 34 -8.16 7.93 -2.45
CA ALA A 34 -7.03 8.57 -1.80
C ALA A 34 -6.56 7.79 -0.55
N ARG A 35 -7.48 7.24 0.24
CA ARG A 35 -7.12 6.39 1.39
C ARG A 35 -6.34 5.15 0.97
N TYR A 36 -6.81 4.46 -0.06
CA TYR A 36 -6.11 3.29 -0.59
C TYR A 36 -4.85 3.68 -1.38
N GLY A 37 -4.80 4.87 -1.97
CA GLY A 37 -3.58 5.45 -2.52
C GLY A 37 -2.49 5.57 -1.45
N ALA A 38 -2.80 6.13 -0.28
CA ALA A 38 -1.85 6.25 0.83
C ALA A 38 -1.35 4.88 1.34
N VAL A 39 -2.23 3.89 1.43
CA VAL A 39 -1.83 2.50 1.75
C VAL A 39 -0.88 1.95 0.69
N GLY A 40 -1.22 2.14 -0.58
CA GLY A 40 -0.35 1.78 -1.71
C GLY A 40 1.02 2.45 -1.62
N GLY A 41 1.06 3.74 -1.27
CA GLY A 41 2.29 4.52 -1.11
C GLY A 41 3.15 4.04 0.05
N THR A 42 2.50 3.63 1.15
CA THR A 42 3.19 3.01 2.28
C THR A 42 3.85 1.70 1.88
N HIS A 43 3.15 0.84 1.14
CA HIS A 43 3.70 -0.43 0.67
C HIS A 43 4.85 -0.23 -0.33
N THR A 44 4.70 0.67 -1.29
CA THR A 44 5.74 0.94 -2.29
C THR A 44 6.98 1.59 -1.66
N GLY A 45 6.78 2.52 -0.72
CA GLY A 45 7.87 3.13 0.06
C GLY A 45 8.60 2.10 0.93
N ASN A 46 7.86 1.22 1.60
CA ASN A 46 8.44 0.14 2.40
C ASN A 46 9.17 -0.89 1.52
N ALA A 47 8.61 -1.25 0.35
CA ALA A 47 9.25 -2.18 -0.57
C ALA A 47 10.62 -1.64 -1.03
N LEU A 48 10.71 -0.34 -1.38
CA LEU A 48 11.98 0.31 -1.71
C LEU A 48 12.96 0.27 -0.53
N ALA A 49 12.50 0.60 0.68
CA ALA A 49 13.32 0.54 1.89
C ALA A 49 13.81 -0.89 2.22
N CYS A 50 13.06 -1.91 1.80
CA CYS A 50 13.40 -3.33 1.93
C CYS A 50 14.26 -3.87 0.78
N GLY A 51 14.63 -3.03 -0.20
CA GLY A 51 15.52 -3.40 -1.31
C GLY A 51 14.83 -3.87 -2.59
N ALA A 52 13.52 -3.63 -2.74
CA ALA A 52 12.86 -3.83 -4.02
C ALA A 52 13.39 -2.86 -5.08
N THR A 53 13.47 -3.31 -6.33
CA THR A 53 13.84 -2.43 -7.45
C THR A 53 12.71 -1.45 -7.77
N ALA A 54 13.02 -0.41 -8.55
CA ALA A 54 12.00 0.54 -9.03
C ALA A 54 10.93 -0.16 -9.88
N GLU A 55 11.33 -1.12 -10.72
CA GLU A 55 10.42 -1.91 -11.55
C GLU A 55 9.49 -2.78 -10.70
N GLN A 56 10.06 -3.50 -9.74
CA GLN A 56 9.31 -4.30 -8.77
C GLN A 56 8.27 -3.48 -7.99
N THR A 57 8.67 -2.27 -7.60
CA THR A 57 7.79 -1.33 -6.90
C THR A 57 6.69 -0.80 -7.81
N ALA A 58 6.99 -0.55 -9.09
CA ALA A 58 5.98 -0.14 -10.07
C ALA A 58 4.94 -1.25 -10.33
N THR A 59 5.38 -2.52 -10.42
CA THR A 59 4.48 -3.67 -10.51
C THR A 59 3.58 -3.79 -9.29
N LEU A 60 4.14 -3.64 -8.08
CA LEU A 60 3.37 -3.64 -6.83
C LEU A 60 2.31 -2.54 -6.81
N ARG A 61 2.70 -1.31 -7.19
CA ARG A 61 1.79 -0.16 -7.32
C ARG A 61 0.65 -0.45 -8.29
N ALA A 62 0.97 -0.97 -9.48
CA ALA A 62 -0.02 -1.25 -10.51
C ALA A 62 -1.03 -2.31 -10.05
N ARG A 63 -0.57 -3.38 -9.40
CA ARG A 63 -1.44 -4.42 -8.84
C ARG A 63 -2.35 -3.87 -7.75
N HIS A 64 -1.81 -3.10 -6.82
CA HIS A 64 -2.58 -2.49 -5.74
C HIS A 64 -3.65 -1.53 -6.32
N LYS A 65 -3.27 -0.67 -7.27
CA LYS A 65 -4.21 0.23 -7.95
C LYS A 65 -5.31 -0.55 -8.67
N ALA A 66 -4.95 -1.60 -9.41
CA ALA A 66 -5.93 -2.43 -10.12
C ALA A 66 -6.92 -3.09 -9.15
N GLN A 67 -6.45 -3.65 -8.03
CA GLN A 67 -7.31 -4.25 -7.00
C GLN A 67 -8.28 -3.23 -6.42
N VAL A 68 -7.79 -2.05 -6.03
CA VAL A 68 -8.64 -1.00 -5.46
C VAL A 68 -9.64 -0.48 -6.51
N LYS A 69 -9.21 -0.35 -7.77
CA LYS A 69 -10.08 0.08 -8.88
C LYS A 69 -11.24 -0.90 -9.13
N THR A 70 -11.09 -2.19 -8.83
CA THR A 70 -12.23 -3.13 -8.93
C THR A 70 -13.35 -2.85 -7.93
N ILE A 71 -13.04 -2.18 -6.82
CA ILE A 71 -13.99 -1.92 -5.71
C ILE A 71 -14.48 -0.47 -5.75
N PHE A 72 -13.57 0.47 -5.98
CA PHE A 72 -13.83 1.92 -5.88
C PHE A 72 -13.64 2.66 -7.21
N GLY A 73 -13.42 1.95 -8.31
CA GLY A 73 -13.12 2.57 -9.62
C GLY A 73 -14.27 3.37 -10.24
N THR A 74 -15.46 3.34 -9.64
CA THR A 74 -16.60 4.18 -10.01
C THR A 74 -16.58 5.55 -9.32
N GLU A 75 -15.68 5.79 -8.36
CA GLU A 75 -15.48 7.10 -7.77
C GLU A 75 -14.97 8.08 -8.83
N THR A 76 -15.57 9.28 -8.86
CA THR A 76 -15.07 10.39 -9.68
C THR A 76 -13.62 10.67 -9.30
N ASP A 77 -12.77 10.86 -10.32
CA ASP A 77 -11.34 11.14 -10.17
C ASP A 77 -10.53 10.05 -9.44
N PHE A 78 -11.02 8.79 -9.40
CA PHE A 78 -10.34 7.67 -8.75
C PHE A 78 -8.84 7.61 -9.06
N ASP A 79 -8.47 7.65 -10.35
CA ASP A 79 -7.09 7.50 -10.77
C ASP A 79 -6.20 8.64 -10.24
N GLN A 80 -6.71 9.88 -10.27
CA GLN A 80 -5.98 11.06 -9.80
C GLN A 80 -5.84 11.04 -8.27
N ALA A 81 -6.93 10.79 -7.56
CA ALA A 81 -6.95 10.75 -6.09
C ALA A 81 -6.04 9.64 -5.54
N TYR A 82 -6.09 8.44 -6.15
CA TYR A 82 -5.21 7.35 -5.80
C TYR A 82 -3.73 7.69 -6.07
N ASP A 83 -3.40 8.17 -7.27
CA ASP A 83 -2.02 8.43 -7.66
C ASP A 83 -1.37 9.54 -6.84
N ALA A 84 -2.11 10.61 -6.54
CA ALA A 84 -1.62 11.71 -5.71
C ALA A 84 -1.30 11.24 -4.28
N ALA A 85 -2.21 10.47 -3.67
CA ALA A 85 -2.02 9.96 -2.32
C ALA A 85 -0.90 8.90 -2.24
N GLU A 86 -0.79 8.02 -3.23
CA GLU A 86 0.29 7.03 -3.34
C GLU A 86 1.65 7.72 -3.42
N ALA A 87 1.80 8.69 -4.31
CA ALA A 87 3.06 9.41 -4.50
C ALA A 87 3.49 10.14 -3.22
N ARG A 88 2.55 10.86 -2.58
CA ARG A 88 2.79 11.61 -1.34
C ARG A 88 3.26 10.69 -0.21
N GLU A 89 2.56 9.59 0.03
CA GLU A 89 2.89 8.71 1.15
C GLU A 89 4.18 7.92 0.89
N ARG A 90 4.41 7.50 -0.37
CA ARG A 90 5.67 6.85 -0.78
C ARG A 90 6.87 7.76 -0.54
N GLU A 91 6.76 9.03 -0.92
CA GLU A 91 7.82 10.02 -0.69
C GLU A 91 8.12 10.18 0.80
N LYS A 92 7.08 10.35 1.62
CA LYS A 92 7.20 10.47 3.08
C LYS A 92 7.93 9.28 3.70
N ILE A 93 7.51 8.05 3.39
CA ILE A 93 8.14 6.83 3.90
C ILE A 93 9.60 6.72 3.42
N THR A 94 9.84 6.96 2.14
CA THR A 94 11.19 6.88 1.55
C THR A 94 12.13 7.91 2.17
N ALA A 95 11.64 9.14 2.41
CA ALA A 95 12.40 10.20 3.03
C ALA A 95 12.72 9.88 4.50
N ALA A 96 11.75 9.36 5.26
CA ALA A 96 11.96 8.94 6.64
C ALA A 96 13.00 7.80 6.73
N TRP A 97 12.93 6.83 5.82
CA TRP A 97 13.92 5.76 5.72
C TRP A 97 15.32 6.28 5.39
N LYS A 98 15.46 7.13 4.36
CA LYS A 98 16.75 7.73 3.97
C LYS A 98 17.38 8.54 5.10
N LYS A 99 16.57 9.18 5.96
CA LYS A 99 17.02 9.93 7.14
C LYS A 99 17.33 9.04 8.35
N GLY A 100 17.12 7.73 8.26
CA GLY A 100 17.26 6.79 9.38
C GLY A 100 16.20 6.94 10.47
N GLN A 101 15.13 7.71 10.20
CA GLN A 101 14.04 7.97 11.15
C GLN A 101 13.01 6.84 11.19
N TYR A 102 13.04 5.96 10.20
CA TYR A 102 12.13 4.83 10.05
C TYR A 102 12.86 3.67 9.39
N LYS A 103 12.56 2.44 9.82
CA LYS A 103 13.03 1.21 9.18
C LYS A 103 11.91 0.18 9.22
N PRO A 104 11.47 -0.35 8.07
CA PRO A 104 10.53 -1.47 8.07
C PRO A 104 11.13 -2.66 8.82
N THR A 105 10.31 -3.39 9.58
CA THR A 105 10.77 -4.59 10.28
C THR A 105 11.10 -5.71 9.29
N GLY A 106 11.87 -6.71 9.75
CA GLY A 106 12.21 -7.88 8.93
C GLY A 106 10.98 -8.60 8.41
N ASP A 107 9.93 -8.72 9.23
CA ASP A 107 8.66 -9.36 8.85
C ASP A 107 7.93 -8.58 7.75
N VAL A 108 7.92 -7.24 7.85
CA VAL A 108 7.35 -6.37 6.81
C VAL A 108 8.11 -6.54 5.50
N CYS A 109 9.44 -6.55 5.56
CA CYS A 109 10.26 -6.75 4.38
C CYS A 109 10.04 -8.14 3.76
N ASN A 110 9.97 -9.20 4.56
CA ASN A 110 9.74 -10.55 4.07
C ASN A 110 8.39 -10.66 3.35
N GLU A 111 7.32 -10.11 3.93
CA GLU A 111 6.00 -10.16 3.32
C GLU A 111 5.91 -9.28 2.07
N LEU A 112 6.47 -8.08 2.08
CA LEU A 112 6.48 -7.20 0.91
C LEU A 112 7.30 -7.79 -0.24
N MET A 113 8.47 -8.36 0.05
CA MET A 113 9.30 -9.00 -0.98
C MET A 113 8.63 -10.26 -1.53
N ARG A 114 7.84 -10.98 -0.72
CA ARG A 114 6.98 -12.07 -1.21
C ARG A 114 5.92 -11.56 -2.19
N GLN A 115 5.27 -10.43 -1.90
CA GLN A 115 4.26 -9.85 -2.78
C GLN A 115 4.83 -9.29 -4.09
N VAL A 116 6.03 -8.71 -4.02
CA VAL A 116 6.77 -8.21 -5.19
C VAL A 116 7.17 -9.33 -6.15
N ARG A 117 7.54 -10.50 -5.62
CA ARG A 117 7.99 -11.67 -6.40
C ARG A 117 6.86 -12.56 -6.90
N SER A 118 5.67 -12.44 -6.31
CA SER A 118 4.45 -13.15 -6.74
C SER A 118 3.97 -12.64 -8.08
#